data_AF-A0A2N6VJ08-F1
#
_entry.id   AF-A0A2N6VJ08-F1
#
_cell.length_a   1.000
_cell.length_b   1.000
_cell.length_c   1.000
_cell.angle_alpha   90.00
_cell.angle_beta   90.00
_cell.angle_gamma   90.00
#
_symmetry.space_group_name_H-M   'P 1'
#
loop_
_entity.id
_entity.type
_entity.pdbx_description
1 polymer ?
#
loop_
_entity_poly.entity_id
_entity_poly.type
_entity_poly.pdbx_seq_one_letter_code
_entity_poly.pdbx_strand_id
1 'polypeptide(L)'
;QADGTSAADRTALPHYLQQADRDFTAGNFASVLVPGPSPYTYGKLLANLANGVDALVGSVDYSDLLEQLQDEARGVYKAAGISHCPNPPEELGFADRIPEAPIDGVQNLSSTWQSMARGTGNIEADYLGGEIVRLAHLHGIRAPKNSLVMQWCRRV
;
A
#
# COMPACT_ATOMS: atom_id res chain seq x y z
N GLN A 1 -12.90 14.59 -11.08
CA GLN A 1 -12.21 15.89 -11.19
C GLN A 1 -10.89 15.73 -10.47
N ALA A 2 -9.79 15.61 -11.22
CA ALA A 2 -8.45 15.56 -10.67
C ALA A 2 -8.13 16.95 -10.12
N ASP A 3 -7.98 17.07 -8.80
CA ASP A 3 -7.50 18.30 -8.19
C ASP A 3 -5.99 18.33 -8.40
N GLY A 4 -5.61 18.80 -9.58
CA GLY A 4 -4.22 18.96 -9.98
C GLY A 4 -3.56 19.96 -9.06
N THR A 5 -2.75 19.47 -8.14
CA THR A 5 -1.83 20.29 -7.36
C THR A 5 -0.90 21.02 -8.34
N SER A 6 -1.22 22.29 -8.59
CA SER A 6 -0.49 23.17 -9.50
C SER A 6 1.01 23.17 -9.18
N ALA A 7 1.85 23.35 -10.21
CA ALA A 7 3.29 23.53 -10.05
C ALA A 7 3.65 24.66 -9.04
N ALA A 8 2.73 25.62 -8.82
CA ALA A 8 2.87 26.69 -7.84
C ALA A 8 2.85 26.22 -6.37
N ASP A 9 2.27 25.04 -6.07
CA ASP A 9 2.19 24.51 -4.71
C ASP A 9 3.46 23.73 -4.32
N ARG A 10 4.21 23.24 -5.32
CA ARG A 10 5.44 22.48 -5.11
C ARG A 10 6.63 23.37 -4.70
N THR A 11 6.64 24.63 -5.10
CA THR A 11 7.68 25.61 -4.72
C THR A 11 7.53 26.14 -3.30
N ALA A 12 6.35 25.96 -2.67
CA ALA A 12 6.10 26.32 -1.28
C ALA A 12 6.63 25.28 -0.27
N LEU A 13 7.05 24.10 -0.73
CA LEU A 13 7.58 23.05 0.14
C LEU A 13 9.00 23.37 0.63
N PRO A 14 9.38 22.94 1.84
CA PRO A 14 10.71 23.19 2.40
C PRO A 14 11.85 22.85 1.45
N HIS A 15 12.91 23.67 1.46
CA HIS A 15 14.06 23.51 0.56
C HIS A 15 14.70 22.11 0.59
N TYR A 16 14.70 21.44 1.75
CA TYR A 16 15.24 20.08 1.86
C TYR A 16 14.42 19.04 1.08
N LEU A 17 13.10 19.21 0.95
CA LEU A 17 12.26 18.32 0.12
C LEU A 17 12.53 18.55 -1.36
N GLN A 18 12.71 19.81 -1.78
CA GLN A 18 13.09 20.15 -3.14
C GLN A 18 14.49 19.64 -3.49
N GLN A 19 15.42 19.61 -2.53
CA GLN A 19 16.74 19.01 -2.71
C GLN A 19 16.63 17.49 -2.88
N ALA A 20 15.87 16.81 -2.00
CA ALA A 20 15.68 15.37 -2.09
C ALA A 20 15.04 14.94 -3.43
N ASP A 21 14.02 15.68 -3.88
CA ASP A 21 13.38 15.43 -5.18
C ASP A 21 14.38 15.54 -6.35
N ARG A 22 15.24 16.57 -6.33
CA ARG A 22 16.32 16.72 -7.31
C ARG A 22 17.32 15.57 -7.25
N ASP A 23 17.70 15.13 -6.06
CA ASP A 23 18.68 14.06 -5.89
C ASP A 23 18.12 12.71 -6.38
N PHE A 24 16.85 12.40 -6.08
CA PHE A 24 16.17 11.20 -6.58
C PHE A 24 16.04 11.22 -8.11
N THR A 25 15.59 12.34 -8.68
CA THR A 25 15.44 12.47 -10.14
C THR A 25 16.77 12.43 -10.88
N ALA A 26 17.84 13.04 -10.32
CA ALA A 26 19.19 12.91 -10.84
C ALA A 26 19.72 11.46 -10.79
N GLY A 27 19.27 10.69 -9.79
CA GLY A 27 19.51 9.25 -9.67
C GLY A 27 18.62 8.37 -10.57
N ASN A 28 17.85 8.95 -11.48
CA ASN A 28 16.90 8.25 -12.36
C ASN A 28 15.74 7.54 -11.59
N PHE A 29 15.42 8.00 -10.38
CA PHE A 29 14.22 7.58 -9.67
C PHE A 29 13.05 8.52 -9.99
N ALA A 30 11.86 7.94 -10.14
CA ALA A 30 10.64 8.72 -10.21
C ALA A 30 10.34 9.32 -8.82
N SER A 31 10.22 10.64 -8.74
CA SER A 31 9.90 11.37 -7.51
C SER A 31 8.88 12.47 -7.80
N VAL A 32 7.90 12.61 -6.91
CA VAL A 32 6.86 13.64 -6.95
C VAL A 32 6.67 14.13 -5.53
N LEU A 33 6.82 15.43 -5.35
CA LEU A 33 6.48 16.11 -4.11
C LEU A 33 4.98 16.36 -4.03
N VAL A 34 4.39 15.99 -2.89
CA VAL A 34 2.99 16.24 -2.55
C VAL A 34 2.89 16.96 -1.20
N PRO A 35 1.96 17.91 -1.03
CA PRO A 35 1.77 18.62 0.26
C PRO A 35 1.35 17.71 1.42
N GLY A 36 0.67 16.59 1.12
CA GLY A 36 0.22 15.61 2.10
C GLY A 36 0.36 14.19 1.56
N PRO A 37 1.28 13.36 2.09
CA PRO A 37 1.49 12.01 1.58
C PRO A 37 0.41 11.01 2.03
N SER A 38 -0.36 11.34 3.08
CA SER A 38 -1.26 10.41 3.76
C SER A 38 -2.26 9.72 2.83
N PRO A 39 -2.98 10.41 1.90
CA PRO A 39 -3.92 9.73 1.01
C PRO A 39 -3.25 8.65 0.14
N TYR A 40 -2.03 8.90 -0.32
CA TYR A 40 -1.24 7.94 -1.11
C TYR A 40 -0.74 6.77 -0.24
N THR A 41 -0.34 7.04 1.01
CA THR A 41 0.03 6.00 1.97
C THR A 41 -1.15 5.07 2.26
N TYR A 42 -2.34 5.60 2.51
CA TYR A 42 -3.55 4.81 2.76
C TYR A 42 -4.04 4.06 1.52
N GLY A 43 -3.87 4.64 0.32
CA GLY A 43 -4.11 3.96 -0.95
C GLY A 43 -3.18 2.76 -1.14
N LYS A 44 -1.88 2.97 -0.94
CA LYS A 44 -0.87 1.90 -1.02
C LYS A 44 -1.10 0.80 0.02
N LEU A 45 -1.56 1.16 1.22
CA LEU A 45 -1.90 0.19 2.25
C LEU A 45 -3.01 -0.78 1.79
N LEU A 46 -4.00 -0.31 1.03
CA LEU A 46 -5.06 -1.17 0.46
C LEU A 46 -4.49 -2.15 -0.58
N ALA A 47 -3.60 -1.69 -1.45
CA ALA A 47 -2.94 -2.56 -2.43
C ALA A 47 -2.08 -3.63 -1.73
N ASN A 48 -1.37 -3.24 -0.67
CA ASN A 48 -0.53 -4.13 0.12
C ASN A 48 -1.31 -5.19 0.92
N LEU A 49 -2.64 -5.12 1.05
CA LEU A 49 -3.41 -6.19 1.70
C LEU A 49 -3.25 -7.54 0.96
N ALA A 50 -2.96 -7.50 -0.34
CA ALA A 50 -2.64 -8.70 -1.13
C ALA A 50 -1.46 -9.49 -0.57
N ASN A 51 -0.47 -8.80 0.02
CA ASN A 51 0.74 -9.42 0.57
C ASN A 51 0.43 -10.43 1.69
N GLY A 52 -0.57 -10.14 2.53
CA GLY A 52 -0.98 -11.05 3.60
C GLY A 52 -1.70 -12.28 3.07
N VAL A 53 -2.43 -12.13 1.96
CA VAL A 53 -3.14 -13.24 1.31
C VAL A 53 -2.16 -14.12 0.52
N ASP A 54 -1.29 -13.50 -0.30
CA ASP A 54 -0.19 -14.16 -1.02
C ASP A 54 0.64 -15.06 -0.10
N ALA A 55 0.95 -14.56 1.10
CA ALA A 55 1.68 -15.30 2.11
C ALA A 55 0.98 -16.62 2.49
N LEU A 56 -0.35 -16.61 2.58
CA LEU A 56 -1.13 -17.77 3.03
C LEU A 56 -1.43 -18.76 1.92
N VAL A 57 -1.74 -18.27 0.71
CA VAL A 57 -2.30 -19.12 -0.36
C VAL A 57 -1.38 -19.28 -1.57
N GLY A 58 -0.30 -18.49 -1.66
CA GLY A 58 0.62 -18.53 -2.80
C GLY A 58 -0.09 -18.22 -4.12
N SER A 59 0.06 -19.09 -5.11
CA SER A 59 -0.40 -18.88 -6.49
C SER A 59 -1.87 -19.20 -6.77
N VAL A 60 -2.72 -19.25 -5.74
CA VAL A 60 -4.18 -19.46 -5.90
C VAL A 60 -4.84 -18.12 -6.23
N ASP A 61 -5.86 -18.11 -7.07
CA ASP A 61 -6.67 -16.90 -7.29
C ASP A 61 -7.43 -16.54 -6.00
N TYR A 62 -7.15 -15.35 -5.46
CA TYR A 62 -7.74 -14.82 -4.24
C TYR A 62 -8.40 -13.45 -4.45
N SER A 63 -8.66 -13.06 -5.70
CA SER A 63 -9.23 -11.76 -6.05
C SER A 63 -10.47 -11.38 -5.22
N ASP A 64 -11.44 -12.30 -5.10
CA ASP A 64 -12.63 -12.12 -4.27
C ASP A 64 -12.32 -11.89 -2.78
N LEU A 65 -11.29 -12.56 -2.24
CA LEU A 65 -10.87 -12.38 -0.85
C LEU A 65 -10.18 -11.02 -0.68
N LEU A 66 -9.31 -10.64 -1.61
CA LEU A 66 -8.64 -9.34 -1.59
C LEU A 66 -9.66 -8.19 -1.65
N GLU A 67 -10.64 -8.26 -2.54
CA GLU A 67 -11.69 -7.26 -2.64
C GLU A 67 -12.45 -7.11 -1.33
N GLN A 68 -12.81 -8.24 -0.70
CA GLN A 68 -13.47 -8.23 0.61
C GLN A 68 -12.65 -7.62 1.73
N LEU A 69 -11.32 -7.79 1.73
CA LEU A 69 -10.42 -7.18 2.70
C LEU A 69 -10.31 -5.67 2.47
N GLN A 70 -10.22 -5.26 1.20
CA GLN A 70 -10.16 -3.86 0.83
C GLN A 70 -11.48 -3.13 1.10
N ASP A 71 -12.63 -3.78 0.89
CA ASP A 71 -13.94 -3.22 1.24
C ASP A 71 -14.09 -2.96 2.73
N GLU A 72 -13.67 -3.92 3.56
CA GLU A 72 -13.65 -3.75 5.01
C GLU A 72 -12.74 -2.58 5.40
N ALA A 73 -11.54 -2.51 4.82
CA ALA A 73 -10.59 -1.42 5.05
C ALA A 73 -11.13 -0.04 4.62
N ARG A 74 -11.80 0.04 3.46
CA ARG A 74 -12.50 1.26 3.01
C ARG A 74 -13.61 1.66 3.99
N GLY A 75 -14.34 0.69 4.55
CA GLY A 75 -15.30 0.91 5.62
C GLY A 75 -14.67 1.50 6.88
N VAL A 76 -13.49 0.99 7.27
CA VAL A 76 -12.70 1.54 8.38
C VAL A 76 -12.24 2.96 8.11
N TYR A 77 -11.69 3.23 6.93
CA TYR A 77 -11.29 4.59 6.54
C TYR A 77 -12.46 5.57 6.59
N LYS A 78 -13.64 5.16 6.12
CA LYS A 78 -14.85 5.99 6.19
C LYS A 78 -15.23 6.31 7.63
N ALA A 79 -15.20 5.33 8.54
CA ALA A 79 -15.47 5.55 9.96
C ALA A 79 -14.42 6.44 10.65
N ALA A 80 -13.18 6.38 10.16
CA ALA A 80 -12.05 7.17 10.66
C ALA A 80 -11.97 8.59 10.07
N GLY A 81 -12.77 8.92 9.05
CA GLY A 81 -12.65 10.18 8.31
C GLY A 81 -11.36 10.28 7.49
N ILE A 82 -10.78 9.13 7.10
CA ILE A 82 -9.53 9.05 6.34
C ILE A 82 -9.82 9.10 4.85
N SER A 83 -9.25 10.10 4.17
CA SER A 83 -9.18 10.14 2.71
C SER A 83 -8.04 9.27 2.20
N HIS A 84 -8.27 8.55 1.10
CA HIS A 84 -7.26 7.74 0.43
C HIS A 84 -7.33 7.93 -1.09
N CYS A 85 -6.17 7.79 -1.75
CA CYS A 85 -6.05 7.75 -3.20
C CYS A 85 -6.29 6.31 -3.67
N PRO A 86 -7.30 6.03 -4.53
CA PRO A 86 -7.57 4.66 -4.99
C PRO A 86 -6.44 4.03 -5.79
N ASN A 87 -5.76 4.83 -6.63
CA ASN A 87 -4.66 4.37 -7.48
C ASN A 87 -3.49 5.37 -7.44
N PRO A 88 -2.61 5.29 -6.42
CA PRO A 88 -1.50 6.24 -6.27
C PRO A 88 -0.56 6.33 -7.49
N PRO A 89 -0.15 5.22 -8.14
CA PRO A 89 0.66 5.30 -9.36
C PRO A 89 0.01 6.10 -10.49
N GLU A 90 -1.29 5.92 -10.73
CA GLU A 90 -2.01 6.64 -11.78
C GLU A 90 -2.14 8.13 -11.43
N GLU A 91 -2.53 8.45 -10.19
CA GLU A 91 -2.72 9.84 -9.75
C GLU A 91 -1.39 10.62 -9.72
N LEU A 92 -0.28 9.96 -9.36
CA LEU A 92 1.04 10.58 -9.32
C LEU A 92 1.75 10.58 -10.68
N GLY A 93 1.18 9.95 -11.72
CA GLY A 93 1.76 9.90 -13.07
C GLY A 93 2.96 8.96 -13.19
N PHE A 94 2.99 7.88 -12.42
CA PHE A 94 4.06 6.88 -12.41
C PHE A 94 3.63 5.49 -12.89
N ALA A 95 2.36 5.28 -13.24
CA ALA A 95 1.86 3.98 -13.70
C ALA A 95 2.75 3.37 -14.81
N ASP A 96 3.10 4.16 -15.82
CA ASP A 96 3.94 3.73 -16.96
C ASP A 96 5.40 3.43 -16.58
N ARG A 97 5.82 3.78 -15.36
CA ARG A 97 7.18 3.58 -14.84
C ARG A 97 7.30 2.39 -13.90
N ILE A 98 6.19 1.69 -13.62
CA ILE A 98 6.16 0.46 -12.83
C ILE A 98 5.96 -0.70 -13.81
N PRO A 99 7.04 -1.32 -14.32
CA PRO A 99 6.90 -2.43 -15.25
C PRO A 99 6.27 -3.64 -14.54
N GLU A 100 5.05 -4.02 -14.96
CA GLU A 100 4.49 -5.34 -14.69
C GLU A 100 5.11 -6.36 -15.66
N ALA A 101 6.44 -6.51 -15.61
CA ALA A 101 7.13 -7.51 -16.42
C ALA A 101 7.19 -8.82 -15.64
N PRO A 102 6.66 -9.94 -16.18
CA PRO A 102 7.03 -11.26 -15.69
C PRO A 102 8.55 -11.41 -15.80
N ILE A 103 9.20 -11.81 -14.71
CA ILE A 103 10.61 -12.19 -14.75
C ILE A 103 10.64 -13.69 -15.03
N ASP A 104 11.23 -14.10 -16.15
CA ASP A 104 11.29 -15.51 -16.55
C ASP A 104 11.88 -16.38 -15.43
N GLY A 105 11.14 -17.43 -15.05
CA GLY A 105 11.52 -18.35 -13.98
C GLY A 105 11.25 -17.85 -12.55
N VAL A 106 10.71 -16.64 -12.38
CA VAL A 106 10.32 -16.08 -11.08
C VAL A 106 8.80 -15.92 -11.05
N GLN A 107 8.13 -16.61 -10.13
CA GLN A 107 6.73 -16.29 -9.85
C GLN A 107 6.67 -14.86 -9.31
N ASN A 108 5.86 -13.99 -9.93
CA ASN A 108 5.58 -12.63 -9.46
C ASN A 108 4.76 -12.70 -8.16
N LEU A 109 5.41 -13.12 -7.08
CA LEU A 109 4.84 -13.17 -5.74
C LEU A 109 5.32 -11.95 -4.97
N SER A 110 4.45 -11.38 -4.15
CA SER A 110 4.75 -10.18 -3.37
C SER A 110 6.06 -10.29 -2.58
N SER A 111 6.67 -9.14 -2.30
CA SER A 111 7.87 -9.03 -1.46
C SER A 111 7.72 -9.75 -0.11
N THR A 112 6.48 -9.87 0.38
CA THR A 112 6.13 -10.61 1.59
C THR A 112 6.25 -12.12 1.41
N TRP A 113 5.77 -12.71 0.31
CA TRP A 113 6.02 -14.13 0.01
C TRP A 113 7.52 -14.41 -0.10
N GLN A 114 8.26 -13.55 -0.78
CA GLN A 114 9.70 -13.69 -0.91
C GLN A 114 10.43 -13.59 0.45
N SER A 115 9.94 -12.77 1.37
CA SER A 115 10.47 -12.66 2.73
C SER A 115 10.19 -13.89 3.59
N MET A 116 8.99 -14.47 3.46
CA MET A 116 8.63 -15.73 4.13
C MET A 116 9.37 -16.94 3.55
N ALA A 117 9.52 -17.02 2.22
CA ALA A 117 10.30 -18.06 1.56
C ALA A 117 11.78 -18.06 2.02
N ARG A 118 12.30 -16.91 2.47
CA ARG A 118 13.64 -16.76 3.06
C ARG A 118 13.71 -17.05 4.57
N GLY A 119 12.59 -17.42 5.22
CA GLY A 119 12.57 -17.83 6.63
C GLY A 119 12.90 -16.73 7.63
N THR A 120 12.78 -15.45 7.25
CA THR A 120 13.17 -14.33 8.13
C THR A 120 12.16 -14.04 9.25
N GLY A 121 10.99 -14.69 9.22
CA GLY A 121 9.96 -14.62 10.28
C GLY A 121 9.32 -13.24 10.48
N ASN A 122 9.73 -12.23 9.71
CA ASN A 122 9.22 -10.88 9.86
C ASN A 122 7.97 -10.74 8.97
N ILE A 123 6.82 -11.04 9.55
CA ILE A 123 5.51 -10.93 8.90
C ILE A 123 5.19 -9.44 8.78
N GLU A 124 5.62 -8.81 7.68
CA GLU A 124 5.21 -7.44 7.33
C GLU A 124 3.69 -7.27 7.31
N ALA A 125 2.94 -8.37 7.15
CA ALA A 125 1.48 -8.38 7.25
C ALA A 125 0.98 -7.77 8.58
N ASP A 126 1.72 -7.90 9.69
CA ASP A 126 1.35 -7.31 10.99
C ASP A 126 1.27 -5.78 10.93
N TYR A 127 2.04 -5.15 10.04
CA TYR A 127 1.98 -3.71 9.82
C TYR A 127 0.95 -3.32 8.76
N LEU A 128 0.49 -4.27 7.93
CA LEU A 128 -0.47 -4.03 6.86
C LEU A 128 -1.91 -4.22 7.33
N GLY A 129 -2.38 -5.47 7.41
CA GLY A 129 -3.71 -5.79 7.91
C GLY A 129 -3.88 -5.38 9.37
N GLY A 130 -2.80 -5.35 10.14
CA GLY A 130 -2.81 -4.87 11.53
C GLY A 130 -3.12 -3.38 11.68
N GLU A 131 -2.72 -2.52 10.75
CA GLU A 131 -3.08 -1.10 10.80
C GLU A 131 -4.59 -0.91 10.56
N ILE A 132 -5.20 -1.69 9.67
CA ILE A 132 -6.66 -1.68 9.47
C ILE A 132 -7.39 -2.09 10.76
N VAL A 133 -6.93 -3.16 11.42
CA VAL A 133 -7.50 -3.63 12.70
C VAL A 133 -7.30 -2.58 13.80
N ARG A 134 -6.14 -1.94 13.87
CA ARG A 134 -5.84 -0.88 14.83
C ARG A 134 -6.75 0.33 14.63
N LEU A 135 -6.89 0.81 13.39
CA LEU A 135 -7.79 1.91 13.04
C LEU A 135 -9.24 1.56 13.41
N ALA A 136 -9.71 0.35 13.09
CA ALA A 136 -11.04 -0.10 13.46
C ALA A 136 -11.28 0.01 14.98
N HIS A 137 -10.35 -0.49 15.78
CA HIS A 137 -10.45 -0.42 17.25
C HIS A 137 -10.44 1.02 17.79
N LEU A 138 -9.57 1.88 17.26
CA LEU A 138 -9.52 3.30 17.66
C LEU A 138 -10.82 4.04 17.38
N HIS A 139 -11.59 3.61 16.37
CA HIS A 139 -12.86 4.19 15.98
C HIS A 139 -14.09 3.38 16.45
N GLY A 140 -13.90 2.43 17.37
CA GLY A 140 -15.00 1.70 18.01
C GLY A 140 -15.73 0.70 17.12
N ILE A 141 -15.13 0.31 15.99
CA ILE A 141 -15.65 -0.69 15.06
C ILE A 141 -14.74 -1.91 15.01
N ARG A 142 -15.09 -2.91 14.20
CA ARG A 142 -14.30 -4.14 14.01
C ARG A 142 -13.92 -4.31 12.54
N ALA A 143 -12.76 -4.89 12.31
CA ALA A 143 -12.28 -5.36 11.01
C ALA A 143 -12.01 -6.89 11.07
N PRO A 144 -13.07 -7.72 11.18
CA PRO A 144 -12.92 -9.16 11.39
C PRO A 144 -12.20 -9.90 10.24
N LYS A 145 -12.38 -9.50 8.97
CA LYS A 145 -11.74 -10.19 7.84
C LYS A 145 -10.24 -9.95 7.84
N ASN A 146 -9.82 -8.70 7.98
CA ASN A 146 -8.42 -8.32 8.12
C ASN A 146 -7.80 -8.96 9.37
N SER A 147 -8.53 -8.97 10.49
CA SER A 147 -8.06 -9.64 11.71
C SER A 147 -7.87 -11.15 11.51
N LEU A 148 -8.73 -11.81 10.74
CA LEU A 148 -8.65 -13.24 10.50
C LEU A 148 -7.40 -13.59 9.68
N VAL A 149 -7.18 -12.89 8.56
CA VAL A 149 -5.98 -13.05 7.74
C VAL A 149 -4.73 -12.88 8.59
N MET A 150 -4.70 -11.86 9.44
CA MET A 150 -3.57 -11.62 10.33
C MET A 150 -3.31 -12.73 11.33
N GLN A 151 -4.37 -13.31 11.90
CA GLN A 151 -4.23 -14.45 12.80
C GLN A 151 -3.68 -15.69 12.08
N TRP A 152 -4.01 -15.88 10.80
CA TRP A 152 -3.46 -16.97 10.01
C TRP A 152 -2.01 -16.73 9.64
N CYS A 153 -1.65 -15.51 9.21
CA CYS A 153 -0.26 -15.18 8.87
C CYS A 153 0.69 -15.44 10.05
N ARG A 154 0.27 -15.19 11.30
CA ARG A 154 1.07 -15.45 12.51
C ARG A 154 1.29 -16.92 12.85
N ARG A 155 0.56 -17.84 12.20
CA ARG A 155 0.60 -19.28 12.48
C ARG A 155 1.46 -20.07 11.49
N VAL A 156 1.90 -19.43 10.41
CA VAL A 156 2.79 -19.99 9.38
C VAL A 156 4.18 -19.40 9.52
#